data_AF-A0A9D2H5K3-F1
#
_entry.id   AF-A0A9D2H5K3-F1
#
_cell.length_a   1.000
_cell.length_b   1.000
_cell.length_c   1.000
_cell.angle_alpha   90.00
_cell.angle_beta   90.00
_cell.angle_gamma   90.00
#
_symmetry.space_group_name_H-M   'P 1'
#
loop_
_entity.id
_entity.type
_entity.pdbx_description
1 polymer ?
#
loop_
_entity_poly.entity_id
_entity_poly.type
_entity_poly.pdbx_seq_one_letter_code
_entity_poly.pdbx_strand_id
1 'polypeptide(L)' 'WAHHHGLDRSGWQIMMRGCVPLVKAPGWYEPHGAFRPVLNHRTERDRIQRLSRFESPPLKVPEPAE' A
#
# COMPACT_ATOMS: atom_id res chain seq x y z
N TRP A 1 -29.29 -5.96 -8.28
CA TRP A 1 -28.80 -6.51 -7.01
C TRP A 1 -28.21 -7.92 -7.22
N ALA A 2 -27.11 -8.02 -7.97
CA ALA A 2 -26.40 -9.28 -8.23
C ALA A 2 -24.87 -9.07 -8.27
N HIS A 3 -24.37 -8.01 -7.62
CA HIS A 3 -23.03 -7.48 -7.89
C HIS A 3 -21.95 -7.82 -6.84
N HIS A 4 -22.21 -8.70 -5.86
CA HIS A 4 -21.21 -9.04 -4.83
C HIS A 4 -20.89 -10.52 -4.65
N HIS A 5 -21.54 -11.43 -5.39
CA HIS A 5 -21.25 -12.87 -5.30
C HIS A 5 -19.80 -13.24 -5.62
N GLY A 6 -19.06 -12.37 -6.32
CA GLY A 6 -17.63 -12.53 -6.56
C GLY A 6 -16.82 -12.34 -5.28
N LEU A 7 -17.13 -11.35 -4.46
CA LEU A 7 -16.44 -11.10 -3.19
C LEU A 7 -16.72 -12.21 -2.19
N ASP A 8 -17.98 -12.62 -2.05
CA ASP A 8 -18.37 -13.67 -1.11
C ASP A 8 -17.67 -15.01 -1.41
N ARG A 9 -17.49 -15.33 -2.69
CA ARG A 9 -16.80 -16.56 -3.13
C ARG A 9 -15.28 -16.44 -3.18
N SER A 10 -14.75 -15.22 -3.24
CA SER A 10 -13.32 -14.99 -3.36
C SER A 10 -12.55 -15.38 -2.09
N GLY A 11 -13.25 -15.44 -0.95
CA GLY A 11 -12.66 -15.71 0.37
C GLY A 11 -11.94 -14.50 0.99
N TRP A 12 -11.95 -13.35 0.31
CA TRP A 12 -11.44 -12.10 0.86
C TRP A 12 -12.41 -11.55 1.89
N GLN A 13 -11.87 -11.02 2.99
CA GLN A 13 -12.67 -10.40 4.04
C GLN A 13 -12.21 -8.96 4.25
N ILE A 14 -13.16 -8.05 4.44
CA ILE A 14 -12.91 -6.62 4.66
C ILE A 14 -13.56 -6.21 5.98
N MET A 15 -12.85 -5.45 6.80
CA MET A 15 -13.40 -4.84 8.02
C MET A 15 -12.91 -3.42 8.21
N MET A 16 -13.57 -2.66 9.08
CA MET A 16 -13.16 -1.32 9.49
C MET A 16 -12.73 -1.33 10.96
N ARG A 17 -11.56 -0.78 11.28
CA ARG A 17 -11.11 -0.57 12.67
C ARG A 17 -10.54 0.84 12.80
N GLY A 18 -11.13 1.67 13.67
CA GLY A 18 -10.68 3.05 13.87
C GLY A 18 -10.62 3.87 12.58
N CYS A 19 -11.65 3.76 11.73
CA CYS A 19 -11.73 4.39 10.40
C CYS A 19 -10.68 3.91 9.38
N VAL A 20 -9.91 2.86 9.68
CA VAL A 20 -8.96 2.24 8.75
C VAL A 20 -9.59 0.97 8.17
N PRO A 21 -9.65 0.81 6.83
CA PRO A 21 -10.02 -0.45 6.21
C PRO A 21 -8.90 -1.48 6.37
N LEU A 22 -9.26 -2.69 6.79
CA LEU A 22 -8.38 -3.85 6.83
C LEU A 22 -8.92 -4.94 5.93
N VAL A 23 -8.00 -5.66 5.29
CA VAL A 23 -8.29 -6.77 4.39
C VAL A 23 -7.57 -8.00 4.90
N LYS A 24 -8.26 -9.14 4.86
CA LYS A 24 -7.71 -10.46 5.11
C LYS A 24 -7.82 -11.29 3.83
N ALA A 25 -6.72 -11.93 3.46
CA ALA A 25 -6.67 -12.76 2.28
C ALA A 25 -7.36 -14.11 2.50
N PRO A 26 -7.78 -14.79 1.42
CA PRO A 26 -8.34 -16.14 1.49
C PRO A 26 -7.30 -17.14 1.98
N GLY A 27 -7.75 -18.23 2.59
CA GLY A 27 -6.85 -19.26 3.15
C GLY A 27 -5.95 -19.96 2.12
N TRP A 28 -6.32 -19.95 0.83
CA TRP A 28 -5.46 -20.48 -0.24
C TRP A 28 -4.28 -19.54 -0.56
N TYR A 29 -4.36 -18.26 -0.19
CA TYR A 29 -3.30 -17.26 -0.38
C TYR A 29 -2.47 -17.06 0.89
N GLU A 30 -3.14 -16.87 2.04
CA GLU A 30 -2.52 -16.69 3.35
C GLU A 30 -3.16 -17.66 4.37
N PRO A 31 -2.62 -18.87 4.57
CA PRO A 31 -3.24 -19.90 5.42
C PRO A 31 -3.44 -19.48 6.87
N HIS A 32 -2.51 -18.70 7.41
CA HIS A 32 -2.58 -18.16 8.77
C HIS A 32 -3.55 -16.98 8.91
N GLY A 33 -3.85 -16.31 7.78
CA GLY A 33 -4.89 -15.30 7.61
C GLY A 33 -4.91 -14.19 8.65
N ALA A 34 -4.30 -13.05 8.33
CA ALA A 34 -4.31 -11.85 9.18
C ALA A 34 -5.04 -10.68 8.52
N PHE A 35 -5.71 -9.85 9.33
CA PHE A 35 -6.23 -8.57 8.86
C PHE A 35 -5.09 -7.55 8.80
N ARG A 36 -4.86 -7.00 7.60
CA ARG A 36 -3.82 -5.99 7.34
C ARG A 36 -4.46 -4.70 6.85
N PRO A 37 -3.92 -3.52 7.22
CA PRO A 37 -4.44 -2.26 6.73
C PRO A 37 -4.26 -2.18 5.22
N VAL A 38 -5.26 -1.61 4.52
CA VAL A 38 -5.14 -1.35 3.09
C VAL A 38 -4.12 -0.24 2.87
N LEU A 39 -3.15 -0.50 2.00
CA LEU A 39 -2.26 0.54 1.52
C LEU A 39 -3.01 1.40 0.50
N ASN A 40 -3.20 2.68 0.81
CA ASN A 40 -3.62 3.63 -0.20
C ASN A 40 -2.40 4.00 -1.05
N HIS A 41 -2.41 3.55 -2.30
CA HIS A 41 -1.34 3.76 -3.29
C HIS A 41 -0.90 5.22 -3.44
N ARG A 42 -1.83 6.17 -3.30
CA ARG A 42 -1.52 7.60 -3.41
C ARG A 42 -0.66 8.04 -2.23
N THR A 43 -1.10 7.76 -1.01
CA THR A 43 -0.34 8.04 0.22
C THR A 43 0.99 7.30 0.28
N GLU A 44 1.06 6.06 -0.20
CA GLU A 44 2.33 5.31 -0.22
C GLU A 44 3.30 5.90 -1.24
N ARG A 45 2.82 6.31 -2.42
CA ARG A 45 3.63 7.06 -3.39
C ARG A 45 4.16 8.37 -2.79
N ASP A 46 3.31 9.14 -2.13
CA ASP A 46 3.71 10.41 -1.50
C ASP A 46 4.73 10.20 -0.37
N ARG A 47 4.64 9.07 0.35
CA ARG A 47 5.62 8.66 1.36
C ARG A 47 6.97 8.32 0.72
N ILE A 48 6.96 7.48 -0.32
CA ILE A 48 8.17 7.07 -1.05
C ILE A 48 8.87 8.29 -1.65
N GLN A 49 8.12 9.20 -2.30
CA GLN A 49 8.67 10.44 -2.85
C GLN A 49 9.29 11.35 -1.80
N ARG A 50 8.69 11.40 -0.60
CA ARG A 50 9.27 12.14 0.53
C ARG A 50 10.59 11.51 0.97
N LEU A 51 10.63 10.20 1.18
CA LEU A 51 11.84 9.49 1.59
C LEU A 51 12.97 9.65 0.56
N SER A 52 12.67 9.51 -0.74
CA SER A 52 13.67 9.68 -1.81
C SER A 52 14.24 11.10 -1.89
N ARG A 53 13.47 12.12 -1.47
CA ARG A 53 13.94 13.51 -1.40
C ARG A 53 14.99 13.70 -0.29
N PHE A 54 14.90 12.94 0.79
CA PHE A 54 15.85 13.03 1.90
C PHE A 54 17.10 12.18 1.69
N GLU A 55 17.04 11.14 0.85
CA GLU A 55 18.17 10.25 0.57
C GLU A 55 19.07 10.71 -0.59
N SER A 56 18.60 11.65 -1.43
CA SER A 56 19.41 12.16 -2.54
C SER A 56 20.32 13.30 -2.06
N PRO A 57 21.67 13.13 -2.04
CA PRO A 57 22.56 14.27 -1.87
C PRO A 57 22.35 15.22 -3.06
N PRO A 58 22.41 16.55 -2.88
CA PRO A 58 22.43 17.45 -4.01
C PRO A 58 23.60 17.05 -4.92
N LEU A 59 23.31 16.84 -6.21
CA LEU A 59 24.35 16.63 -7.21
C LEU A 59 25.28 17.84 -7.15
N LYS A 60 26.53 17.63 -6.72
CA LYS A 60 27.59 18.64 -6.86
C LYS A 60 27.77 18.88 -8.36
N VAL A 61 27.29 20.02 -8.84
CA VAL A 61 27.60 20.49 -10.20
C VAL A 61 29.11 20.74 -10.24
N PRO A 62 29.86 20.15 -11.18
CA PRO A 62 31.28 20.45 -11.31
C PRO A 62 31.43 21.92 -11.72
N GLU A 63 32.20 22.65 -10.92
CA GLU A 63 32.58 24.04 -11.18
C GLU A 63 33.38 24.11 -12.50
N PRO A 64 33.09 25.05 -13.41
CA PRO A 64 33.83 25.14 -14.66
C PRO A 64 35.29 25.50 -14.37
N ALA A 65 36.22 24.70 -14.90
CA ALA A 65 37.64 25.00 -14.83
C ALA A 65 37.93 26.26 -15.65
N GLU A 66 38.51 27.27 -14.99
CA GLU A 66 39.04 28.50 -15.61
C GLU A 66 40.25 28.22 -16.52
#